data_AF-A0A3C2EDV9-F1
#
_entry.id   AF-A0A3C2EDV9-F1
#
_cell.length_a   1.000
_cell.length_b   1.000
_cell.length_c   1.000
_cell.angle_alpha   90.00
_cell.angle_beta   90.00
_cell.angle_gamma   90.00
#
_symmetry.space_group_name_H-M   'P 1'
#
loop_
_entity.id
_entity.type
_entity.pdbx_description
1 polymer ?
#
loop_
_entity_poly.entity_id
_entity_poly.type
_entity_poly.pdbx_seq_one_letter_code
_entity_poly.pdbx_strand_id
1 'polypeptide(L)' 'VLQLIADGLTNPQIAEKIFVSVLTVNSHRKNLLSKFEVSNTASLIREAAKMGLI' A
#
# COMPACT_ATOMS: atom_id res chain seq x y z
N VAL A 1 1.73 -2.47 5.51
CA VAL A 1 1.21 -2.51 4.11
C VAL A 1 1.84 -1.42 3.24
N LEU A 2 1.79 -0.14 3.62
CA LEU A 2 2.41 0.95 2.84
C LEU A 2 3.89 0.70 2.51
N GLN A 3 4.72 0.38 3.51
CA GLN A 3 6.13 0.02 3.29
C GLN A 3 6.29 -1.15 2.31
N LEU A 4 5.53 -2.23 2.49
CA LEU A 4 5.61 -3.41 1.62
C LEU A 4 5.22 -3.09 0.18
N ILE A 5 4.30 -2.15 -0.03
CA ILE A 5 3.96 -1.64 -1.37
C ILE A 5 5.14 -0.83 -1.94
N ALA A 6 5.78 0.01 -1.12
CA ALA A 6 6.96 0.78 -1.52
C ALA A 6 8.17 -0.12 -1.86
N ASP A 7 8.31 -1.23 -1.15
CA ASP A 7 9.32 -2.27 -1.41
C ASP A 7 9.02 -3.08 -2.70
N GLY A 8 7.92 -2.78 -3.40
CA GLY A 8 7.56 -3.39 -4.69
C GLY A 8 6.83 -4.73 -4.59
N LEU A 9 6.34 -5.14 -3.41
CA LEU A 9 5.60 -6.38 -3.27
C LEU A 9 4.20 -6.26 -3.89
N THR A 10 3.76 -7.33 -4.54
CA THR A 10 2.40 -7.49 -5.06
C THR A 10 1.41 -7.82 -3.94
N ASN A 11 0.11 -7.57 -4.15
CA ASN A 11 -0.91 -7.86 -3.13
C ASN A 11 -0.93 -9.32 -2.64
N PRO A 12 -0.72 -10.36 -3.49
CA PRO A 12 -0.54 -11.73 -3.03
C PRO A 12 0.69 -11.93 -2.13
N GLN A 13 1.85 -11.39 -2.50
CA GLN A 13 3.07 -11.48 -1.69
C GLN A 13 2.91 -10.79 -0.33
N ILE A 14 2.23 -9.64 -0.30
CA ILE A 14 1.91 -8.94 0.94
C ILE A 14 0.98 -9.80 1.80
N ALA A 15 -0.06 -10.38 1.21
CA ALA A 15 -1.05 -11.20 1.90
C ALA A 15 -0.39 -12.41 2.59
N GLU A 16 0.50 -13.11 1.89
CA GLU A 16 1.32 -14.18 2.47
C GLU A 16 2.21 -13.67 3.60
N LYS A 17 2.91 -12.54 3.40
CA LYS A 17 3.90 -12.03 4.36
C LYS A 17 3.30 -11.60 5.69
N ILE A 18 2.06 -11.10 5.70
CA ILE A 18 1.38 -10.66 6.94
C ILE A 18 0.23 -11.59 7.36
N PHE A 19 0.12 -12.76 6.75
CA PHE A 19 -0.89 -13.80 7.05
C PHE A 19 -2.35 -13.30 7.01
N VAL A 20 -2.72 -12.59 5.94
CA VAL A 20 -4.10 -12.15 5.69
C VAL A 20 -4.56 -12.51 4.29
N SER A 21 -5.85 -12.34 3.99
CA SER A 21 -6.35 -12.55 2.62
C SER A 21 -5.89 -11.45 1.66
N VAL A 22 -5.78 -11.77 0.36
CA VAL A 22 -5.51 -10.78 -0.69
C VAL A 22 -6.59 -9.68 -0.71
N LEU A 23 -7.84 -10.04 -0.40
CA LEU A 23 -8.95 -9.09 -0.28
C LEU A 23 -8.70 -8.08 0.84
N THR A 24 -8.16 -8.52 1.98
CA THR A 24 -7.77 -7.65 3.09
C THR A 24 -6.69 -6.66 2.67
N VAL A 25 -5.66 -7.11 1.93
CA VAL A 25 -4.62 -6.22 1.38
C VAL A 25 -5.20 -5.21 0.39
N ASN A 26 -6.13 -5.64 -0.48
CA ASN A 26 -6.84 -4.74 -1.40
C ASN A 26 -7.59 -3.64 -0.64
N SER A 27 -8.28 -3.98 0.46
CA SER A 27 -8.97 -3.01 1.31
C SER A 27 -8.00 -2.04 1.98
N HIS A 28 -6.86 -2.53 2.51
CA HIS A 28 -5.81 -1.65 3.04
C HIS A 28 -5.28 -0.69 1.97
N ARG A 29 -5.03 -1.17 0.75
CA ARG A 29 -4.54 -0.36 -0.36
C ARG A 29 -5.55 0.71 -0.77
N LYS A 30 -6.85 0.38 -0.87
CA LYS A 30 -7.93 1.35 -1.10
C LYS A 30 -7.99 2.42 -0.01
N ASN A 31 -7.90 2.01 1.24
CA ASN A 31 -7.91 2.94 2.38
C ASN A 31 -6.69 3.86 2.36
N LEU A 32 -5.50 3.35 1.99
CA LEU A 32 -4.31 4.18 1.82
C LEU A 32 -4.51 5.20 0.68
N LEU A 33 -4.99 4.78 -0.48
CA LEU A 33 -5.28 5.70 -1.59
C LEU A 33 -6.25 6.82 -1.18
N SER A 34 -7.32 6.47 -0.45
CA SER A 34 -8.27 7.46 0.07
C SER A 34 -7.65 8.39 1.12
N LYS A 35 -6.85 7.86 2.05
CA LYS A 35 -6.21 8.67 3.12
C LYS A 35 -5.18 9.66 2.58
N PHE A 36 -4.54 9.33 1.47
CA PHE A 36 -3.55 10.17 0.80
C PHE A 36 -4.15 10.98 -0.35
N GLU A 37 -5.47 10.88 -0.60
CA GLU A 37 -6.18 11.58 -1.67
C GLU A 37 -5.59 11.37 -3.07
N VAL A 38 -5.15 10.13 -3.36
CA VAL A 38 -4.49 9.76 -4.61
C VAL A 38 -5.20 8.60 -5.31
N SER A 39 -5.09 8.55 -6.64
CA SER A 39 -5.80 7.57 -7.46
C SER A 39 -5.01 6.29 -7.76
N ASN A 40 -3.69 6.26 -7.50
CA ASN A 40 -2.85 5.12 -7.83
C ASN A 40 -1.64 4.98 -6.89
N THR A 41 -1.01 3.80 -6.96
CA THR A 41 0.10 3.43 -6.08
C THR A 41 1.37 4.25 -6.31
N ALA A 42 1.67 4.67 -7.54
CA ALA A 42 2.84 5.50 -7.79
C ALA A 42 2.70 6.87 -7.10
N SER A 43 1.50 7.47 -7.15
CA SER A 43 1.20 8.70 -6.42
C SER A 43 1.17 8.48 -4.90
N LEU A 44 0.66 7.35 -4.43
CA LEU A 44 0.71 6.98 -3.00
C LEU A 44 2.14 6.92 -2.47
N ILE A 45 3.04 6.22 -3.17
CA ILE A 45 4.45 6.10 -2.79
C ILE A 45 5.12 7.47 -2.78
N ARG A 46 4.89 8.27 -3.82
CA ARG A 46 5.45 9.63 -3.92
C ARG A 46 5.01 10.53 -2.76
N GLU A 47 3.72 10.54 -2.41
CA GLU A 47 3.24 11.38 -1.29
C GLU A 47 3.72 10.84 0.06
N ALA A 48 3.72 9.52 0.25
CA ALA A 48 4.27 8.91 1.47
C ALA A 48 5.76 9.25 1.68
N ALA A 49 6.56 9.24 0.61
CA ALA A 49 7.97 9.61 0.65
C ALA A 49 8.17 11.11 0.98
N LYS A 50 7.37 12.00 0.37
CA LYS A 50 7.40 13.44 0.71
C LYS A 50 7.09 13.72 2.18
N MET A 51 6.22 12.92 2.78
CA MET A 51 5.82 13.03 4.18
C MET A 51 6.77 12.31 5.15
N GLY A 52 7.80 11.60 4.66
CA GLY A 52 8.71 10.81 5.50
C GLY A 52 8.06 9.60 6.17
N LEU A 53 6.99 9.06 5.57
CA LEU A 53 6.25 7.90 6.08
C LEU A 53 6.78 6.55 5.56
N ILE A 54 7.71 6.59 4.61
CA ILE A 54 8.47 5.48 4.02
C ILE A 54 9.87 5.98 3.62
#